data_AF-I6ND28-F1
#
_entry.id   AF-I6ND28-F1
#
_cell.length_a   1.000
_cell.length_b   1.000
_cell.length_c   1.000
_cell.angle_alpha   90.00
_cell.angle_beta   90.00
_cell.angle_gamma   90.00
#
_symmetry.space_group_name_H-M   'P 1'
#
loop_
_entity.id
_entity.type
_entity.pdbx_description
1 polymer ?
#
loop_
_entity_poly.entity_id
_entity_poly.type
_entity_poly.pdbx_seq_one_letter_code
_entity_poly.pdbx_strand_id
1 'polypeptide(L)'
;MLVRITPRRVSFILRSYRNISRTMSVDSTPSVSVTLPNNIAVDPITTELKRPASPKVEDVKVQTKKSKKLKKYKAKKVDDTAPLGVLKFEINEVLKKFNLTPEQTETDVTPILNDVRNGTIQRAYNRELQNIEVIKITSNGDGLALIDNPVDPEKKQIALIPFTLPGDVVSIKVDKTHPHYVEASLLNVIKPSAIRNDDLISCRYFGRCSGCQYQFLTYEQQLGLKKDTISSAYKFFAPRLLAESLLPSIDDTVASPLQFAYRTKLTPHFDMPRKMKQLETRPPLGFGQKGRTSWRGVEAGGNASIIDIEECLIGTPIINQGMKNERAKFETNYKNYKKGATILLRENTKIINQDQPVEEQLDDGSKDISTNNISHEIVESNKQLVKTCVTNTRQIVTEYVNGYTFQFSAGEFFQNNNSILPLVTDYVRENLIIPHSNPQDPHYLVDAYCGSGLFSITASKGVDKVIGVEVSADSVSFAEKNAKANNIKNCSFIVGKAEEIFASIDTPCARTSVIIDPPRKGCDDVFLNQLAEYNPARIVYISCNVNSQARDVEYFLKETAAGSKYKVESIRGFDFFPQTHHVESVCVLSRV
;
A
#
# COMPACT_ATOMS: atom_id res chain seq x y z
N MET A 1 13.40 -47.38 -2.98
CA MET A 1 13.36 -47.73 -1.55
C MET A 1 13.76 -46.47 -0.77
N LEU A 2 12.97 -46.13 0.26
CA LEU A 2 13.05 -44.95 1.16
C LEU A 2 12.77 -43.55 0.59
N VAL A 3 12.10 -42.61 1.30
CA VAL A 3 11.05 -42.62 2.34
C VAL A 3 10.39 -41.23 2.20
N ARG A 4 9.05 -41.18 2.18
CA ARG A 4 8.25 -39.94 2.21
C ARG A 4 8.23 -39.35 3.63
N ILE A 5 8.42 -38.04 3.77
CA ILE A 5 8.09 -37.31 5.01
C ILE A 5 7.17 -36.15 4.65
N THR A 6 5.96 -36.17 5.22
CA THR A 6 4.96 -35.10 5.21
C THR A 6 5.05 -34.29 6.51
N PRO A 7 4.76 -32.97 6.52
CA PRO A 7 4.58 -32.24 7.76
C PRO A 7 3.09 -32.07 8.10
N ARG A 8 2.71 -32.53 9.31
CA ARG A 8 1.45 -32.25 9.98
C ARG A 8 1.49 -30.89 10.69
N ARG A 9 0.33 -30.22 10.71
CA ARG A 9 0.00 -29.05 11.52
C ARG A 9 0.16 -29.30 13.02
N VAL A 10 0.67 -28.32 13.75
CA VAL A 10 0.37 -28.12 15.18
C VAL A 10 0.19 -26.62 15.45
N SER A 11 -0.87 -26.28 16.17
CA SER A 11 -1.27 -24.96 16.66
C SER A 11 -1.38 -25.02 18.17
N PHE A 12 -0.65 -24.19 18.93
CA PHE A 12 -0.90 -23.85 20.35
C PHE A 12 -0.32 -22.45 20.61
N ILE A 13 -1.15 -21.45 20.89
CA ILE A 13 -1.44 -20.83 22.21
C ILE A 13 -0.17 -20.33 22.94
N LEU A 14 0.04 -19.01 22.90
CA LEU A 14 0.92 -18.28 23.80
C LEU A 14 0.05 -17.41 24.74
N ARG A 15 -0.04 -17.85 26.00
CA ARG A 15 -0.27 -17.01 27.18
C ARG A 15 0.85 -17.36 28.14
N SER A 16 1.56 -16.34 28.64
CA SER A 16 2.17 -16.22 29.97
C SER A 16 3.46 -15.40 29.87
N TYR A 17 3.41 -14.15 30.32
CA TYR A 17 4.53 -13.52 31.03
C TYR A 17 3.96 -12.40 31.89
N ARG A 18 3.98 -12.61 33.21
CA ARG A 18 4.27 -11.61 34.23
C ARG A 18 4.10 -12.26 35.59
N ASN A 19 5.22 -12.52 36.26
CA ASN A 19 5.45 -12.11 37.64
C ASN A 19 6.88 -12.47 38.01
N ILE A 20 7.59 -11.52 38.63
CA ILE A 20 8.34 -11.68 39.88
C ILE A 20 8.80 -10.28 40.30
N SER A 21 8.27 -9.82 41.43
CA SER A 21 9.06 -9.16 42.48
C SER A 21 8.20 -8.95 43.72
N ARG A 22 8.68 -9.57 44.81
CA ARG A 22 8.62 -9.19 46.24
C ARG A 22 8.24 -10.33 47.18
N THR A 23 9.12 -10.42 48.16
CA THR A 23 9.37 -11.38 49.24
C THR A 23 8.40 -11.26 50.43
N MET A 24 8.10 -12.43 51.04
CA MET A 24 7.84 -12.84 52.45
C MET A 24 7.57 -11.75 53.52
N SER A 25 6.75 -11.91 54.58
CA SER A 25 6.45 -13.04 55.51
C SER A 25 5.23 -12.67 56.42
N VAL A 26 4.24 -13.55 56.67
CA VAL A 26 3.97 -14.45 57.84
C VAL A 26 3.08 -13.85 58.96
N ASP A 27 1.94 -14.53 59.25
CA ASP A 27 1.24 -14.81 60.56
C ASP A 27 -0.29 -14.98 60.33
N SER A 28 -0.91 -16.18 60.37
CA SER A 28 -1.31 -17.09 61.49
C SER A 28 -2.78 -16.92 61.96
N THR A 29 -3.68 -17.77 61.40
CA THR A 29 -4.82 -18.59 61.96
C THR A 29 -5.70 -18.14 63.16
N PRO A 30 -6.86 -18.77 63.47
CA PRO A 30 -7.63 -19.84 62.79
C PRO A 30 -9.17 -19.67 62.70
N SER A 31 -9.79 -20.57 61.94
CA SER A 31 -11.21 -20.92 61.85
C SER A 31 -11.66 -21.91 62.94
N VAL A 32 -12.94 -21.89 63.32
CA VAL A 32 -13.62 -22.94 64.11
C VAL A 32 -14.64 -23.68 63.24
N SER A 33 -14.59 -25.01 63.29
CA SER A 33 -15.52 -25.97 62.68
C SER A 33 -16.09 -26.88 63.78
N VAL A 34 -17.36 -27.28 63.66
CA VAL A 34 -18.00 -28.31 64.52
C VAL A 34 -18.39 -29.53 63.68
N THR A 35 -18.00 -30.70 64.20
CA THR A 35 -18.08 -32.11 63.75
C THR A 35 -19.42 -32.80 64.13
N LEU A 36 -20.09 -33.52 63.20
CA LEU A 36 -20.18 -35.01 63.00
C LEU A 36 -21.19 -35.77 63.95
N PRO A 37 -21.50 -37.09 63.80
CA PRO A 37 -22.21 -37.82 62.71
C PRO A 37 -23.14 -38.99 63.25
N ASN A 38 -23.44 -39.99 62.38
CA ASN A 38 -23.90 -41.41 62.60
C ASN A 38 -25.43 -41.70 62.59
N ASN A 39 -26.01 -42.80 62.03
CA ASN A 39 -25.61 -44.12 61.49
C ASN A 39 -26.69 -44.59 60.44
N ILE A 40 -26.39 -45.19 59.26
CA ILE A 40 -26.34 -46.64 58.87
C ILE A 40 -27.46 -47.51 59.51
N ALA A 41 -28.33 -48.32 58.86
CA ALA A 41 -28.17 -49.25 57.72
C ALA A 41 -29.51 -49.81 57.15
N VAL A 42 -29.38 -50.47 55.98
CA VAL A 42 -30.13 -51.64 55.40
C VAL A 42 -31.09 -51.41 54.21
N ASP A 43 -30.88 -52.29 53.22
CA ASP A 43 -31.22 -52.37 51.80
C ASP A 43 -32.65 -52.84 51.41
N PRO A 44 -33.00 -52.81 50.10
CA PRO A 44 -34.36 -52.63 49.58
C PRO A 44 -34.97 -53.86 48.91
N ILE A 45 -36.31 -53.92 48.75
CA ILE A 45 -36.98 -54.76 47.74
C ILE A 45 -38.28 -54.08 47.28
N THR A 46 -38.39 -53.79 45.98
CA THR A 46 -39.48 -54.20 45.03
C THR A 46 -39.62 -53.27 43.81
N THR A 47 -39.20 -53.81 42.67
CA THR A 47 -39.80 -53.82 41.31
C THR A 47 -40.87 -52.78 40.88
N GLU A 48 -40.51 -52.06 39.81
CA GLU A 48 -41.23 -51.90 38.52
C GLU A 48 -42.68 -51.34 38.47
N LEU A 49 -42.86 -50.18 37.79
CA LEU A 49 -43.66 -49.98 36.55
C LEU A 49 -44.08 -48.51 36.32
N LYS A 50 -44.23 -48.15 35.04
CA LYS A 50 -44.42 -46.80 34.49
C LYS A 50 -45.90 -46.42 34.26
N ARG A 51 -46.13 -45.09 34.26
CA ARG A 51 -47.16 -44.24 33.57
C ARG A 51 -48.56 -44.09 34.23
N PRO A 52 -49.35 -43.02 33.91
CA PRO A 52 -49.07 -41.71 33.28
C PRO A 52 -49.73 -40.50 34.02
N ALA A 53 -49.58 -39.31 33.44
CA ALA A 53 -49.85 -37.97 34.00
C ALA A 53 -51.33 -37.51 34.03
N SER A 54 -51.60 -36.46 34.82
CA SER A 54 -52.74 -35.52 34.63
C SER A 54 -52.37 -34.14 35.24
N PRO A 55 -53.07 -33.03 34.89
CA PRO A 55 -52.51 -31.86 34.20
C PRO A 55 -52.24 -30.66 35.11
N LYS A 56 -51.34 -29.76 34.70
CA LYS A 56 -51.17 -28.44 35.35
C LYS A 56 -51.17 -27.31 34.32
N VAL A 57 -52.27 -26.55 34.38
CA VAL A 57 -52.44 -25.10 34.21
C VAL A 57 -51.39 -24.36 33.36
N GLU A 58 -51.85 -23.77 32.26
CA GLU A 58 -51.06 -22.88 31.41
C GLU A 58 -50.73 -21.55 32.12
N ASP A 59 -49.47 -21.39 32.50
CA ASP A 59 -48.88 -20.07 32.75
C ASP A 59 -48.51 -19.42 31.41
N VAL A 60 -49.26 -18.40 31.01
CA VAL A 60 -48.92 -17.53 29.86
C VAL A 60 -47.65 -16.75 30.21
N LYS A 61 -46.49 -17.30 29.83
CA LYS A 61 -45.22 -16.56 29.84
C LYS A 61 -45.25 -15.50 28.75
N VAL A 62 -45.46 -14.25 29.15
CA VAL A 62 -45.17 -13.07 28.32
C VAL A 62 -43.67 -13.10 27.98
N GLN A 63 -43.34 -13.58 26.78
CA GLN A 63 -41.99 -13.48 26.25
C GLN A 63 -41.71 -12.01 25.95
N THR A 64 -41.03 -11.33 26.87
CA THR A 64 -40.35 -10.06 26.55
C THR A 64 -39.37 -10.33 25.42
N LYS A 65 -39.73 -9.94 24.18
CA LYS A 65 -38.84 -10.01 23.01
C LYS A 65 -37.53 -9.32 23.38
N LYS A 66 -36.44 -10.09 23.51
CA LYS A 66 -35.08 -9.53 23.60
C LYS A 66 -34.92 -8.53 22.46
N SER A 67 -34.67 -7.25 22.78
CA SER A 67 -34.49 -6.21 21.76
C SER A 67 -33.35 -6.65 20.84
N LYS A 68 -33.60 -6.64 19.52
CA LYS A 68 -32.56 -6.98 18.55
C LYS A 68 -31.43 -5.96 18.70
N LYS A 69 -30.22 -6.42 19.01
CA LYS A 69 -29.03 -5.55 19.05
C LYS A 69 -28.87 -4.90 17.67
N LEU A 70 -29.00 -3.58 17.61
CA LEU A 70 -28.79 -2.82 16.39
C LEU A 70 -27.33 -2.94 15.94
N LYS A 71 -27.13 -3.09 14.63
CA LYS A 71 -25.82 -2.96 14.01
C LYS A 71 -25.35 -1.52 14.22
N LYS A 72 -24.11 -1.37 14.68
CA LYS A 72 -23.47 -0.06 14.83
C LYS A 72 -22.39 0.11 13.78
N TYR A 73 -22.18 1.33 13.33
CA TYR A 73 -21.02 1.66 12.54
C TYR A 73 -19.77 1.46 13.39
N LYS A 74 -18.81 0.71 12.87
CA LYS A 74 -17.52 0.50 13.53
C LYS A 74 -16.48 1.30 12.77
N ALA A 75 -16.24 2.53 13.22
CA ALA A 75 -15.15 3.34 12.71
C ALA A 75 -13.84 2.56 12.85
N LYS A 76 -13.08 2.46 11.75
CA LYS A 76 -11.73 1.90 11.81
C LYS A 76 -10.82 2.95 12.42
N LYS A 77 -9.87 2.55 13.27
CA LYS A 77 -8.73 3.42 13.60
C LYS A 77 -7.93 3.55 12.31
N VAL A 78 -7.84 4.76 11.78
CA VAL A 78 -7.17 5.09 10.52
C VAL A 78 -5.91 5.87 10.89
N ASP A 79 -4.78 5.47 10.29
CA ASP A 79 -3.56 6.27 10.33
C ASP A 79 -3.77 7.57 9.56
N ASP A 80 -3.44 8.71 10.15
CA ASP A 80 -3.78 10.00 9.55
C ASP A 80 -3.05 10.24 8.21
N THR A 81 -1.88 9.64 8.02
CA THR A 81 -1.09 9.73 6.78
C THR A 81 -1.52 8.70 5.72
N ALA A 82 -2.47 7.81 6.05
CA ALA A 82 -3.06 6.87 5.09
C ALA A 82 -4.18 7.54 4.26
N PRO A 83 -4.58 6.96 3.11
CA PRO A 83 -5.55 7.59 2.20
C PRO A 83 -6.84 8.09 2.85
N LEU A 84 -7.43 7.31 3.77
CA LEU A 84 -8.64 7.70 4.49
C LEU A 84 -8.41 8.76 5.57
N GLY A 85 -7.19 8.90 6.08
CA GLY A 85 -6.79 9.95 7.02
C GLY A 85 -6.64 11.27 6.29
N VAL A 86 -5.90 11.27 5.18
CA VAL A 86 -5.70 12.42 4.29
C VAL A 86 -7.03 12.96 3.76
N LEU A 87 -7.95 12.06 3.36
CA LEU A 87 -9.29 12.43 2.89
C LEU A 87 -10.05 13.33 3.88
N LYS A 88 -9.83 13.19 5.19
CA LYS A 88 -10.48 14.06 6.19
C LYS A 88 -10.01 15.51 6.07
N PHE A 89 -8.71 15.73 5.84
CA PHE A 89 -8.16 17.07 5.64
C PHE A 89 -8.70 17.69 4.35
N GLU A 90 -8.76 16.90 3.27
CA GLU A 90 -9.28 17.35 1.98
C GLU A 90 -10.78 17.68 2.04
N ILE A 91 -11.57 16.87 2.75
CA ILE A 91 -12.98 17.18 3.06
C ILE A 91 -13.05 18.50 3.82
N ASN A 92 -12.25 18.68 4.87
CA ASN A 92 -12.27 19.92 5.66
C ASN A 92 -11.91 21.16 4.82
N GLU A 93 -11.04 21.05 3.82
CA GLU A 93 -10.79 22.16 2.89
C GLU A 93 -12.02 22.50 2.06
N VAL A 94 -12.74 21.49 1.55
CA VAL A 94 -13.99 21.71 0.83
C VAL A 94 -15.03 22.35 1.76
N LEU A 95 -15.18 21.87 3.00
CA LEU A 95 -16.11 22.46 3.97
C LEU A 95 -15.81 23.93 4.23
N LYS A 96 -14.53 24.28 4.44
CA LYS A 96 -14.09 25.68 4.60
C LYS A 96 -14.44 26.53 3.39
N LYS A 97 -14.28 26.02 2.16
CA LYS A 97 -14.63 26.74 0.93
C LYS A 97 -16.12 27.11 0.86
N PHE A 98 -17.00 26.30 1.46
CA PHE A 98 -18.45 26.54 1.50
C PHE A 98 -18.96 27.09 2.84
N ASN A 99 -18.07 27.47 3.77
CA ASN A 99 -18.42 27.92 5.12
C ASN A 99 -19.29 26.91 5.89
N LEU A 100 -19.01 25.61 5.75
CA LEU A 100 -19.71 24.53 6.42
C LEU A 100 -18.89 23.96 7.58
N THR A 101 -19.57 23.49 8.62
CA THR A 101 -18.95 22.73 9.72
C THR A 101 -19.01 21.21 9.47
N PRO A 102 -18.13 20.40 10.10
CA PRO A 102 -18.20 18.95 9.99
C PRO A 102 -19.57 18.37 10.38
N GLU A 103 -20.23 18.93 11.38
CA GLU A 103 -21.54 18.50 11.89
C GLU A 103 -22.65 18.67 10.84
N GLN A 104 -22.56 19.71 9.99
CA GLN A 104 -23.48 19.96 8.88
C GLN A 104 -23.33 18.94 7.73
N THR A 105 -22.27 18.13 7.75
CA THR A 105 -22.08 17.02 6.80
C THR A 105 -22.14 15.64 7.43
N GLU A 106 -22.28 15.58 8.76
CA GLU A 106 -22.36 14.33 9.49
C GLU A 106 -23.73 13.66 9.30
N THR A 107 -23.68 12.41 8.85
CA THR A 107 -24.81 11.53 8.63
C THR A 107 -24.83 10.40 9.67
N ASP A 108 -25.92 10.26 10.43
CA ASP A 108 -26.13 9.04 11.23
C ASP A 108 -26.43 7.86 10.29
N VAL A 109 -25.47 6.96 10.17
CA VAL A 109 -25.58 5.76 9.34
C VAL A 109 -26.31 4.60 10.04
N THR A 110 -26.64 4.73 11.32
CA THR A 110 -27.29 3.67 12.11
C THR A 110 -28.63 3.24 11.50
N PRO A 111 -29.52 4.15 11.06
CA PRO A 111 -30.76 3.78 10.39
C PRO A 111 -30.50 3.01 9.08
N ILE A 112 -29.51 3.43 8.30
CA ILE A 112 -29.13 2.79 7.02
C ILE A 112 -28.69 1.34 7.25
N LEU A 113 -27.85 1.11 8.28
CA LEU A 113 -27.29 -0.21 8.61
C LEU A 113 -28.35 -1.21 9.11
N ASN A 114 -29.43 -0.70 9.71
CA ASN A 114 -30.49 -1.50 10.32
C ASN A 114 -31.78 -1.57 9.51
N ASP A 115 -31.82 -0.89 8.36
CA ASP A 115 -32.93 -1.00 7.43
C ASP A 115 -33.00 -2.40 6.79
N VAL A 116 -34.20 -2.80 6.39
CA VAL A 116 -34.40 -4.02 5.60
C VAL A 116 -33.70 -3.86 4.25
N ARG A 117 -33.29 -4.98 3.63
CA ARG A 117 -32.62 -4.92 2.32
C ARG A 117 -33.53 -4.24 1.31
N ASN A 118 -33.06 -3.18 0.67
CA ASN A 118 -33.83 -2.31 -0.22
C ASN A 118 -35.03 -1.62 0.46
N GLY A 119 -34.95 -1.40 1.77
CA GLY A 119 -35.93 -0.61 2.51
C GLY A 119 -35.96 0.86 2.09
N THR A 120 -36.86 1.62 2.68
CA THR A 120 -37.10 3.02 2.30
C THR A 120 -35.89 3.91 2.61
N ILE A 121 -35.19 3.67 3.72
CA ILE A 121 -34.01 4.46 4.12
C ILE A 121 -32.84 4.13 3.18
N GLN A 122 -32.58 2.85 2.94
CA GLN A 122 -31.54 2.44 2.00
C GLN A 122 -31.77 2.99 0.59
N ARG A 123 -33.03 3.03 0.12
CA ARG A 123 -33.36 3.63 -1.19
C ARG A 123 -33.18 5.14 -1.23
N ALA A 124 -33.49 5.86 -0.15
CA ALA A 124 -33.26 7.30 -0.10
C ALA A 124 -31.75 7.65 -0.17
N TYR A 125 -30.89 6.85 0.47
CA TYR A 125 -29.45 7.05 0.43
C TYR A 125 -28.78 6.50 -0.84
N ASN A 126 -29.28 5.39 -1.40
CA ASN A 126 -28.83 4.84 -2.69
C ASN A 126 -29.63 5.46 -3.84
N ARG A 127 -29.25 6.69 -4.19
CA ARG A 127 -29.94 7.52 -5.18
C ARG A 127 -29.01 7.94 -6.31
N GLU A 128 -29.62 8.27 -7.44
CA GLU A 128 -28.94 8.89 -8.57
C GLU A 128 -29.16 10.39 -8.52
N LEU A 129 -28.09 11.15 -8.80
CA LEU A 129 -28.08 12.61 -8.78
C LEU A 129 -27.54 13.10 -10.12
N GLN A 130 -28.05 14.23 -10.59
CA GLN A 130 -27.64 14.87 -11.84
C GLN A 130 -27.13 16.28 -11.56
N ASN A 131 -26.36 16.83 -12.50
CA ASN A 131 -25.83 18.20 -12.45
C ASN A 131 -24.98 18.48 -11.20
N ILE A 132 -24.18 17.49 -10.78
CA ILE A 132 -23.28 17.63 -9.63
C ILE A 132 -21.94 18.18 -10.11
N GLU A 133 -21.55 19.35 -9.61
CA GLU A 133 -20.25 19.95 -9.89
C GLU A 133 -19.16 19.34 -8.99
N VAL A 134 -18.06 18.93 -9.61
CA VAL A 134 -16.88 18.43 -8.91
C VAL A 134 -15.99 19.60 -8.53
N ILE A 135 -15.63 19.69 -7.25
CA ILE A 135 -15.03 20.88 -6.63
C ILE A 135 -13.51 20.76 -6.53
N LYS A 136 -13.02 19.57 -6.20
CA LYS A 136 -11.61 19.29 -5.88
C LYS A 136 -11.27 17.87 -6.30
N ILE A 137 -10.03 17.62 -6.69
CA ILE A 137 -9.46 16.28 -6.82
C ILE A 137 -8.62 15.97 -5.57
N THR A 138 -8.77 14.77 -5.06
CA THR A 138 -8.02 14.25 -3.92
C THR A 138 -6.64 13.77 -4.35
N SER A 139 -5.73 13.62 -3.38
CA SER A 139 -4.41 12.99 -3.55
C SER A 139 -4.50 11.54 -4.06
N ASN A 140 -5.68 10.90 -3.98
CA ASN A 140 -5.94 9.55 -4.48
C ASN A 140 -6.52 9.51 -5.91
N GLY A 141 -6.66 10.68 -6.54
CA GLY A 141 -7.16 10.82 -7.90
C GLY A 141 -8.68 10.72 -8.06
N ASP A 142 -9.44 10.89 -6.97
CA ASP A 142 -10.91 10.93 -6.98
C ASP A 142 -11.41 12.36 -6.76
N GLY A 143 -12.52 12.73 -7.41
CA GLY A 143 -13.16 14.02 -7.23
C GLY A 143 -14.00 14.09 -5.95
N LEU A 144 -14.12 15.29 -5.39
CA LEU A 144 -15.01 15.64 -4.30
C LEU A 144 -16.10 16.59 -4.81
N ALA A 145 -17.35 16.29 -4.48
CA ALA A 145 -18.49 17.16 -4.74
C ALA A 145 -19.34 17.36 -3.48
N LEU A 146 -20.03 18.49 -3.38
CA LEU A 146 -20.99 18.76 -2.32
C LEU A 146 -22.39 18.41 -2.84
N ILE A 147 -23.12 17.59 -2.11
CA ILE A 147 -24.49 17.17 -2.45
C ILE A 147 -25.44 17.37 -1.28
N ASP A 148 -26.73 17.43 -1.54
CA ASP A 148 -27.74 17.53 -0.49
C ASP A 148 -27.90 16.20 0.26
N ASN A 149 -28.13 16.27 1.57
CA ASN A 149 -28.54 15.11 2.34
C ASN A 149 -29.99 14.73 1.96
N PRO A 150 -30.29 13.42 1.75
CA PRO A 150 -31.59 13.01 1.24
C PRO A 150 -32.72 13.07 2.28
N VAL A 151 -32.39 13.21 3.57
CA VAL A 151 -33.35 13.14 4.68
C VAL A 151 -33.40 14.44 5.46
N ASP A 152 -32.26 15.10 5.63
CA ASP A 152 -32.13 16.35 6.38
C ASP A 152 -31.79 17.50 5.44
N PRO A 153 -32.77 18.35 5.05
CA PRO A 153 -32.57 19.43 4.09
C PRO A 153 -31.56 20.50 4.53
N GLU A 154 -31.28 20.60 5.84
CA GLU A 154 -30.31 21.56 6.38
C GLU A 154 -28.87 21.02 6.30
N LYS A 155 -28.71 19.73 6.01
CA LYS A 155 -27.42 19.06 5.92
C LYS A 155 -26.98 18.80 4.48
N LYS A 156 -25.66 18.69 4.32
CA LYS A 156 -25.01 18.30 3.07
C LYS A 156 -24.30 16.97 3.24
N GLN A 157 -23.78 16.43 2.15
CA GLN A 157 -22.86 15.28 2.15
C GLN A 157 -21.73 15.57 1.17
N ILE A 158 -20.53 15.05 1.43
CA ILE A 158 -19.42 15.07 0.48
C ILE A 158 -19.43 13.77 -0.32
N ALA A 159 -19.55 13.87 -1.64
CA ALA A 159 -19.45 12.73 -2.55
C ALA A 159 -18.01 12.57 -3.05
N LEU A 160 -17.45 11.37 -2.85
CA LEU A 160 -16.20 10.91 -3.43
C LEU A 160 -16.50 10.17 -4.73
N ILE A 161 -16.07 10.73 -5.87
CA ILE A 161 -16.48 10.30 -7.20
C ILE A 161 -15.22 9.95 -8.03
N PRO A 162 -15.01 8.68 -8.41
CA PRO A 162 -13.84 8.30 -9.16
C PRO A 162 -13.89 8.82 -10.59
N PHE A 163 -12.71 9.06 -11.17
CA PHE A 163 -12.53 9.44 -12.58
C PHE A 163 -13.21 10.77 -12.96
N THR A 164 -13.20 11.71 -12.02
CA THR A 164 -13.71 13.07 -12.22
C THR A 164 -12.65 14.10 -11.89
N LEU A 165 -12.79 15.28 -12.48
CA LEU A 165 -11.88 16.40 -12.31
C LEU A 165 -12.62 17.64 -11.81
N PRO A 166 -11.93 18.58 -11.11
CA PRO A 166 -12.54 19.85 -10.71
C PRO A 166 -13.10 20.60 -11.92
N GLY A 167 -14.35 21.04 -11.82
CA GLY A 167 -15.08 21.69 -12.90
C GLY A 167 -15.88 20.74 -13.80
N ASP A 168 -15.75 19.42 -13.65
CA ASP A 168 -16.67 18.48 -14.29
C ASP A 168 -18.08 18.67 -13.69
N VAL A 169 -19.12 18.67 -14.53
CA VAL A 169 -20.52 18.51 -14.11
C VAL A 169 -20.98 17.12 -14.49
N VAL A 170 -21.42 16.34 -13.51
CA VAL A 170 -21.62 14.89 -13.67
C VAL A 170 -22.98 14.43 -13.17
N SER A 171 -23.39 13.25 -13.65
CA SER A 171 -24.39 12.43 -12.96
C SER A 171 -23.70 11.30 -12.20
N ILE A 172 -24.18 11.03 -10.99
CA ILE A 172 -23.59 10.05 -10.08
C ILE A 172 -24.64 9.15 -9.47
N LYS A 173 -24.21 7.99 -8.99
CA LYS A 173 -24.99 7.10 -8.14
C LYS A 173 -24.30 6.95 -6.80
N VAL A 174 -25.00 7.28 -5.72
CA VAL A 174 -24.48 7.06 -4.36
C VAL A 174 -24.55 5.56 -4.03
N ASP A 175 -23.39 4.94 -3.84
CA ASP A 175 -23.29 3.50 -3.58
C ASP A 175 -23.25 3.18 -2.09
N LYS A 176 -22.56 4.02 -1.32
CA LYS A 176 -22.31 3.77 0.10
C LYS A 176 -22.18 5.05 0.89
N THR A 177 -22.85 5.09 2.04
CA THR A 177 -22.82 6.22 2.96
C THR A 177 -21.92 5.92 4.15
N HIS A 178 -21.03 6.86 4.47
CA HIS A 178 -20.25 6.92 5.69
C HIS A 178 -20.67 8.15 6.50
N PRO A 179 -20.21 8.28 7.77
CA PRO A 179 -20.59 9.42 8.59
C PRO A 179 -20.28 10.79 7.96
N HIS A 180 -19.11 10.97 7.34
CA HIS A 180 -18.69 12.29 6.82
C HIS A 180 -18.66 12.42 5.30
N TYR A 181 -18.88 11.32 4.57
CA TYR A 181 -18.83 11.32 3.11
C TYR A 181 -19.61 10.15 2.53
N VAL A 182 -19.85 10.17 1.22
CA VAL A 182 -20.44 9.06 0.47
C VAL A 182 -19.49 8.63 -0.65
N GLU A 183 -19.42 7.33 -0.91
CA GLU A 183 -18.79 6.79 -2.12
C GLU A 183 -19.84 6.75 -3.22
N ALA A 184 -19.50 7.28 -4.40
CA ALA A 184 -20.40 7.32 -5.54
C ALA A 184 -19.74 6.81 -6.81
N SER A 185 -20.55 6.29 -7.73
CA SER A 185 -20.16 5.89 -9.07
C SER A 185 -20.47 7.00 -10.07
N LEU A 186 -19.51 7.32 -10.94
CA LEU A 186 -19.70 8.21 -12.08
C LEU A 186 -20.56 7.55 -13.16
N LEU A 187 -21.74 8.11 -13.41
CA LEU A 187 -22.68 7.60 -14.41
C LEU A 187 -22.48 8.23 -15.78
N ASN A 188 -22.45 9.57 -15.86
CA ASN A 188 -22.18 10.35 -17.07
C ASN A 188 -21.42 11.64 -16.73
N VAL A 189 -20.73 12.18 -17.72
CA VAL A 189 -20.11 13.51 -17.68
C VAL A 189 -20.93 14.41 -18.58
N ILE A 190 -21.65 15.34 -17.96
CA ILE A 190 -22.59 16.25 -18.63
C ILE A 190 -21.82 17.42 -19.23
N LYS A 191 -20.87 17.98 -18.47
CA LYS A 191 -19.95 19.02 -18.93
C LYS A 191 -18.54 18.67 -18.48
N PRO A 192 -17.58 18.47 -19.40
CA PRO A 192 -16.20 18.23 -19.03
C PRO A 192 -15.55 19.51 -18.48
N SER A 193 -14.63 19.37 -17.53
CA SER A 193 -13.71 20.41 -17.09
C SER A 193 -12.73 20.81 -18.19
N ALA A 194 -12.12 21.98 -18.06
CA ALA A 194 -11.20 22.53 -19.06
C ALA A 194 -9.95 21.66 -19.29
N ILE A 195 -9.56 20.85 -18.30
CA ILE A 195 -8.36 20.00 -18.37
C ILE A 195 -8.69 18.55 -18.74
N ARG A 196 -9.97 18.19 -18.88
CA ARG A 196 -10.39 16.84 -19.23
C ARG A 196 -10.32 16.60 -20.73
N ASN A 197 -9.63 15.54 -21.14
CA ASN A 197 -9.58 15.09 -22.52
C ASN A 197 -9.68 13.56 -22.59
N ASP A 198 -10.89 13.05 -22.86
CA ASP A 198 -11.15 11.60 -22.93
C ASP A 198 -10.52 10.92 -24.17
N ASP A 199 -10.10 11.69 -25.20
CA ASP A 199 -9.43 11.14 -26.39
C ASP A 199 -8.02 10.61 -26.09
N LEU A 200 -7.42 11.04 -24.96
CA LEU A 200 -6.12 10.54 -24.49
C LEU A 200 -6.21 9.12 -23.90
N ILE A 201 -7.42 8.64 -23.60
CA ILE A 201 -7.61 7.36 -22.94
C ILE A 201 -7.29 6.20 -23.89
N SER A 202 -6.12 5.58 -23.70
CA SER A 202 -5.71 4.43 -24.52
C SER A 202 -6.22 3.09 -23.99
N CYS A 203 -6.42 2.94 -22.67
CA CYS A 203 -6.82 1.66 -22.09
C CYS A 203 -8.34 1.45 -22.15
N ARG A 204 -8.77 0.35 -22.77
CA ARG A 204 -10.20 -0.05 -22.79
C ARG A 204 -10.78 -0.25 -21.39
N TYR A 205 -9.98 -0.64 -20.41
CA TYR A 205 -10.41 -0.85 -19.02
C TYR A 205 -10.38 0.42 -18.16
N PHE A 206 -9.81 1.51 -18.67
CA PHE A 206 -9.76 2.77 -17.94
C PHE A 206 -11.16 3.25 -17.66
N GLY A 207 -11.34 3.71 -16.43
CA GLY A 207 -12.64 4.11 -15.93
C GLY A 207 -13.50 3.01 -15.35
N ARG A 208 -12.94 1.80 -15.23
CA ARG A 208 -13.47 0.76 -14.36
C ARG A 208 -12.36 0.15 -13.51
N CYS A 209 -11.23 -0.17 -14.14
CA CYS A 209 -10.06 -0.70 -13.47
C CYS A 209 -9.52 0.30 -12.44
N SER A 210 -9.22 -0.19 -11.24
CA SER A 210 -8.65 0.62 -10.15
C SER A 210 -7.18 1.01 -10.34
N GLY A 211 -6.51 0.49 -11.38
CA GLY A 211 -5.07 0.67 -11.56
C GLY A 211 -4.64 2.10 -11.96
N CYS A 212 -5.30 2.71 -12.94
CA CYS A 212 -4.96 4.05 -13.46
C CYS A 212 -6.08 5.04 -13.14
N GLN A 213 -5.73 6.32 -12.91
CA GLN A 213 -6.69 7.38 -12.57
C GLN A 213 -6.64 8.57 -13.55
N TYR A 214 -5.56 8.74 -14.32
CA TYR A 214 -5.27 10.00 -15.01
C TYR A 214 -5.21 9.93 -16.55
N GLN A 215 -5.68 8.85 -17.19
CA GLN A 215 -5.52 8.72 -18.65
C GLN A 215 -6.28 9.77 -19.48
N PHE A 216 -7.21 10.54 -18.88
CA PHE A 216 -7.89 11.67 -19.53
C PHE A 216 -7.17 13.02 -19.33
N LEU A 217 -5.95 13.01 -18.79
CA LEU A 217 -5.11 14.21 -18.58
C LEU A 217 -3.88 14.14 -19.47
N THR A 218 -3.43 15.30 -19.97
CA THR A 218 -2.10 15.39 -20.59
C THR A 218 -1.02 15.08 -19.55
N TYR A 219 0.13 14.59 -19.99
CA TYR A 219 1.15 14.14 -19.04
C TYR A 219 1.66 15.28 -18.13
N GLU A 220 1.79 16.50 -18.67
CA GLU A 220 2.14 17.70 -17.90
C GLU A 220 1.14 17.99 -16.77
N GLN A 221 -0.17 17.86 -17.05
CA GLN A 221 -1.20 18.01 -16.02
C GLN A 221 -1.09 16.95 -14.93
N GLN A 222 -0.71 15.71 -15.27
CA GLN A 222 -0.45 14.66 -14.29
C GLN A 222 0.70 15.04 -13.35
N LEU A 223 1.80 15.57 -13.90
CA LEU A 223 2.96 16.01 -13.11
C LEU A 223 2.61 17.18 -12.19
N GLY A 224 1.78 18.12 -12.66
CA GLY A 224 1.23 19.22 -11.86
C GLY A 224 0.41 18.72 -10.67
N LEU A 225 -0.53 17.79 -10.90
CA LEU A 225 -1.34 17.21 -9.80
C LEU A 225 -0.48 16.45 -8.78
N LYS A 226 0.61 15.82 -9.22
CA LYS A 226 1.56 15.15 -8.31
C LYS A 226 2.36 16.14 -7.48
N LYS A 227 2.74 17.28 -8.06
CA LYS A 227 3.35 18.40 -7.32
C LYS A 227 2.38 18.95 -6.28
N ASP A 228 1.12 19.17 -6.65
CA ASP A 228 0.07 19.63 -5.73
C ASP A 228 -0.19 18.63 -4.60
N THR A 229 -0.06 17.33 -4.87
CA THR A 229 -0.16 16.27 -3.87
C THR A 229 0.95 16.39 -2.82
N ILE A 230 2.19 16.64 -3.24
CA ILE A 230 3.32 16.91 -2.31
C ILE A 230 3.05 18.20 -1.53
N SER A 231 2.65 19.28 -2.21
CA SER A 231 2.35 20.56 -1.54
C SER A 231 1.24 20.41 -0.50
N SER A 232 0.20 19.63 -0.79
CA SER A 232 -0.90 19.38 0.15
C SER A 232 -0.45 18.56 1.34
N ALA A 233 0.44 17.58 1.13
CA ALA A 233 1.00 16.77 2.21
C ALA A 233 1.75 17.64 3.25
N TYR A 234 2.63 18.53 2.81
CA TYR A 234 3.33 19.46 3.71
C TYR A 234 2.38 20.47 4.34
N LYS A 235 1.36 20.94 3.62
CA LYS A 235 0.31 21.79 4.21
C LYS A 235 -0.45 21.11 5.36
N PHE A 236 -0.75 19.81 5.23
CA PHE A 236 -1.55 19.08 6.21
C PHE A 236 -0.72 18.55 7.39
N PHE A 237 0.50 18.07 7.13
CA PHE A 237 1.31 17.36 8.11
C PHE A 237 2.55 18.13 8.57
N ALA A 238 2.88 19.25 7.93
CA ALA A 238 3.95 20.16 8.35
C ALA A 238 3.50 21.63 8.53
N PRO A 239 2.41 21.90 9.29
CA PRO A 239 1.84 23.24 9.37
C PRO A 239 2.72 24.25 10.11
N ARG A 240 3.54 23.85 11.10
CA ARG A 240 4.42 24.81 11.80
C ARG A 240 5.60 25.19 10.90
N LEU A 241 6.17 24.22 10.17
CA LEU A 241 7.21 24.53 9.20
C LEU A 241 6.72 25.51 8.12
N LEU A 242 5.47 25.35 7.66
CA LEU A 242 4.86 26.28 6.72
C LEU A 242 4.62 27.67 7.34
N ALA A 243 4.06 27.73 8.56
CA ALA A 243 3.77 28.99 9.25
C ALA A 243 5.04 29.81 9.56
N GLU A 244 6.14 29.13 9.83
CA GLU A 244 7.44 29.74 10.11
C GLU A 244 8.29 29.97 8.85
N SER A 245 7.77 29.68 7.65
CA SER A 245 8.49 29.82 6.37
C SER A 245 9.80 29.03 6.31
N LEU A 246 9.82 27.83 6.91
CA LEU A 246 10.98 26.92 6.96
C LEU A 246 11.01 25.90 5.82
N LEU A 247 10.01 25.92 4.94
CA LEU A 247 9.93 25.04 3.77
C LEU A 247 10.29 25.81 2.49
N PRO A 248 11.10 25.21 1.59
CA PRO A 248 11.29 25.76 0.25
C PRO A 248 10.01 25.58 -0.58
N SER A 249 9.96 26.23 -1.74
CA SER A 249 8.97 25.87 -2.77
C SER A 249 9.15 24.41 -3.17
N ILE A 250 8.05 23.71 -3.43
CA ILE A 250 8.10 22.37 -4.02
C ILE A 250 8.57 22.49 -5.47
N ASP A 251 9.58 21.72 -5.85
CA ASP A 251 10.09 21.66 -7.21
C ASP A 251 9.13 20.93 -8.14
N ASP A 252 9.34 21.08 -9.45
CA ASP A 252 8.58 20.34 -10.46
C ASP A 252 8.83 18.83 -10.38
N THR A 253 7.75 18.06 -10.54
CA THR A 253 7.81 16.59 -10.55
C THR A 253 8.59 16.12 -11.78
N VAL A 254 9.63 15.33 -11.56
CA VAL A 254 10.44 14.72 -12.62
C VAL A 254 9.62 13.65 -13.34
N ALA A 255 9.55 13.80 -14.66
CA ALA A 255 8.87 12.88 -15.56
C ALA A 255 9.52 11.49 -15.59
N SER A 256 8.69 10.46 -15.72
CA SER A 256 9.13 9.13 -16.16
C SER A 256 9.52 9.17 -17.64
N PRO A 257 10.62 8.51 -18.04
CA PRO A 257 10.92 8.33 -19.45
C PRO A 257 9.84 7.56 -20.23
N LEU A 258 9.11 6.66 -19.55
CA LEU A 258 8.02 5.88 -20.13
C LEU A 258 6.72 6.14 -19.40
N GLN A 259 5.66 6.49 -20.14
CA GLN A 259 4.30 6.70 -19.61
C GLN A 259 3.44 5.43 -19.59
N PHE A 260 3.80 4.46 -20.44
CA PHE A 260 3.20 3.13 -20.57
C PHE A 260 4.31 2.10 -20.68
N ALA A 261 3.97 0.81 -20.59
CA ALA A 261 4.94 -0.29 -20.68
C ALA A 261 6.16 -0.18 -19.75
N TYR A 262 6.01 0.45 -18.58
CA TYR A 262 7.10 0.65 -17.62
C TYR A 262 7.09 -0.37 -16.47
N ARG A 263 5.94 -1.02 -16.22
CA ARG A 263 5.67 -1.74 -14.99
C ARG A 263 6.18 -3.18 -15.05
N THR A 264 7.24 -3.46 -14.30
CA THR A 264 7.94 -4.76 -14.27
C THR A 264 7.31 -5.80 -13.33
N LYS A 265 6.22 -5.44 -12.63
CA LYS A 265 5.47 -6.37 -11.76
C LYS A 265 3.97 -6.12 -11.79
N LEU A 266 3.21 -7.18 -12.11
CA LEU A 266 1.76 -7.23 -12.01
C LEU A 266 1.33 -8.41 -11.15
N THR A 267 0.19 -8.24 -10.49
CA THR A 267 -0.38 -9.27 -9.61
C THR A 267 -1.88 -9.44 -9.88
N PRO A 268 -2.26 -9.96 -11.07
CA PRO A 268 -3.65 -10.30 -11.35
C PRO A 268 -4.16 -11.31 -10.33
N HIS A 269 -5.42 -11.18 -9.95
CA HIS A 269 -6.05 -12.04 -8.95
C HIS A 269 -7.48 -12.35 -9.34
N PHE A 270 -8.01 -13.38 -8.69
CA PHE A 270 -9.41 -13.76 -8.79
C PHE A 270 -9.94 -14.14 -7.39
N ASP A 271 -11.22 -13.89 -7.18
CA ASP A 271 -11.90 -14.21 -5.93
C ASP A 271 -12.57 -15.58 -6.01
N MET A 272 -12.70 -16.23 -4.84
CA MET A 272 -13.53 -17.43 -4.68
C MET A 272 -14.59 -17.20 -3.61
N PRO A 273 -15.89 -17.45 -3.88
CA PRO A 273 -16.94 -17.30 -2.89
C PRO A 273 -16.69 -18.18 -1.65
N ARG A 274 -16.80 -17.61 -0.44
CA ARG A 274 -16.45 -18.29 0.82
C ARG A 274 -17.16 -19.62 1.08
N LYS A 275 -18.36 -19.81 0.52
CA LYS A 275 -19.17 -21.02 0.70
C LYS A 275 -18.92 -22.09 -0.37
N MET A 276 -18.14 -21.77 -1.39
CA MET A 276 -17.89 -22.63 -2.53
C MET A 276 -16.58 -23.38 -2.32
N LYS A 277 -16.57 -24.70 -2.58
CA LYS A 277 -15.38 -25.55 -2.45
C LYS A 277 -14.65 -25.76 -3.78
N GLN A 278 -15.33 -25.53 -4.90
CA GLN A 278 -14.81 -25.65 -6.24
C GLN A 278 -15.55 -24.68 -7.16
N LEU A 279 -14.83 -24.06 -8.09
CA LEU A 279 -15.40 -23.18 -9.11
C LEU A 279 -16.05 -24.02 -10.22
N GLU A 280 -17.34 -23.79 -10.49
CA GLU A 280 -18.06 -24.44 -11.60
C GLU A 280 -17.78 -23.72 -12.93
N THR A 281 -17.76 -22.39 -12.88
CA THR A 281 -17.46 -21.51 -14.01
C THR A 281 -16.15 -20.77 -13.78
N ARG A 282 -15.51 -20.37 -14.88
CA ARG A 282 -14.30 -19.56 -14.85
C ARG A 282 -14.60 -18.20 -14.22
N PRO A 283 -13.92 -17.82 -13.11
CA PRO A 283 -14.08 -16.50 -12.52
C PRO A 283 -13.28 -15.45 -13.31
N PRO A 284 -13.56 -14.14 -13.13
CA PRO A 284 -12.74 -13.08 -13.67
C PRO A 284 -11.32 -13.14 -13.08
N LEU A 285 -10.30 -12.99 -13.92
CA LEU A 285 -8.89 -12.91 -13.54
C LEU A 285 -8.33 -11.56 -14.00
N GLY A 286 -7.95 -10.71 -13.04
CA GLY A 286 -7.41 -9.40 -13.35
C GLY A 286 -7.27 -8.51 -12.13
N PHE A 287 -7.85 -7.31 -12.18
CA PHE A 287 -7.64 -6.27 -11.18
C PHE A 287 -8.96 -5.76 -10.59
N GLY A 288 -8.89 -5.15 -9.40
CA GLY A 288 -10.08 -4.63 -8.74
C GLY A 288 -10.76 -3.52 -9.53
N GLN A 289 -12.08 -3.43 -9.41
CA GLN A 289 -12.90 -2.34 -9.97
C GLN A 289 -12.97 -1.15 -8.99
N LYS A 290 -12.93 0.08 -9.51
CA LYS A 290 -13.15 1.33 -8.74
C LYS A 290 -14.56 1.86 -9.01
N GLY A 291 -15.43 1.80 -8.02
CA GLY A 291 -16.86 2.12 -8.19
C GLY A 291 -17.58 1.16 -9.15
N ARG A 292 -18.72 1.57 -9.69
CA ARG A 292 -19.54 0.92 -10.73
C ARG A 292 -19.88 1.93 -11.82
N THR A 293 -18.83 2.57 -12.28
CA THR A 293 -18.85 3.66 -13.23
C THR A 293 -19.29 3.20 -14.63
N SER A 294 -20.05 4.05 -15.32
CA SER A 294 -20.63 3.74 -16.63
C SER A 294 -20.45 4.83 -17.70
N TRP A 295 -19.80 5.96 -17.39
CA TRP A 295 -19.77 7.14 -18.28
C TRP A 295 -19.13 6.90 -19.64
N ARG A 296 -18.28 5.88 -19.76
CA ARG A 296 -17.66 5.50 -21.05
C ARG A 296 -18.48 4.48 -21.84
N GLY A 297 -19.57 3.93 -21.27
CA GLY A 297 -20.34 2.86 -21.89
C GLY A 297 -19.52 1.58 -22.17
N VAL A 298 -18.39 1.37 -21.47
CA VAL A 298 -17.49 0.25 -21.77
C VAL A 298 -17.91 -1.02 -21.04
N GLU A 299 -18.28 -2.05 -21.82
CA GLU A 299 -18.63 -3.38 -21.32
C GLU A 299 -17.41 -4.26 -20.98
N ALA A 300 -16.19 -3.78 -21.25
CA ALA A 300 -14.96 -4.55 -21.09
C ALA A 300 -14.73 -5.00 -19.64
N GLY A 301 -14.46 -6.30 -19.47
CA GLY A 301 -13.98 -6.90 -18.23
C GLY A 301 -15.04 -7.25 -17.18
N GLY A 302 -16.34 -7.08 -17.50
CA GLY A 302 -17.46 -7.59 -16.70
C GLY A 302 -17.74 -6.82 -15.40
N ASN A 303 -18.88 -7.12 -14.74
CA ASN A 303 -19.46 -6.31 -13.65
C ASN A 303 -19.13 -6.80 -12.22
N ALA A 304 -18.10 -7.63 -12.07
CA ALA A 304 -17.69 -8.17 -10.77
C ALA A 304 -16.75 -7.19 -10.02
N SER A 305 -16.44 -7.50 -8.75
CA SER A 305 -15.44 -6.73 -7.98
C SER A 305 -14.05 -6.78 -8.60
N ILE A 306 -13.76 -7.88 -9.29
CA ILE A 306 -12.56 -8.09 -10.10
C ILE A 306 -12.98 -8.00 -11.56
N ILE A 307 -12.26 -7.18 -12.32
CA ILE A 307 -12.40 -7.05 -13.75
C ILE A 307 -11.51 -8.10 -14.42
N ASP A 308 -12.09 -8.88 -15.34
CA ASP A 308 -11.30 -9.79 -16.17
C ASP A 308 -10.50 -8.98 -17.19
N ILE A 309 -9.17 -9.06 -17.12
CA ILE A 309 -8.26 -8.23 -17.91
C ILE A 309 -7.17 -9.14 -18.53
N GLU A 310 -7.07 -9.09 -19.86
CA GLU A 310 -6.11 -9.84 -20.67
C GLU A 310 -4.75 -9.16 -20.82
N GLU A 311 -4.74 -7.82 -20.74
CA GLU A 311 -3.55 -7.01 -20.95
C GLU A 311 -3.59 -5.73 -20.12
N CYS A 312 -2.42 -5.21 -19.78
CA CYS A 312 -2.26 -3.99 -19.03
C CYS A 312 -1.26 -3.08 -19.77
N LEU A 313 -1.74 -1.93 -20.29
CA LEU A 313 -0.90 -1.01 -21.07
C LEU A 313 0.29 -0.44 -20.29
N ILE A 314 0.22 -0.38 -18.96
CA ILE A 314 1.37 0.05 -18.14
C ILE A 314 2.35 -1.09 -17.87
N GLY A 315 1.97 -2.36 -18.05
CA GLY A 315 2.85 -3.52 -17.93
C GLY A 315 3.79 -3.64 -19.13
N THR A 316 5.02 -4.08 -18.89
CA THR A 316 6.00 -4.30 -19.98
C THR A 316 5.51 -5.37 -20.96
N PRO A 317 6.03 -5.42 -22.21
CA PRO A 317 5.60 -6.41 -23.19
C PRO A 317 5.76 -7.85 -22.69
N ILE A 318 6.90 -8.17 -22.08
CA ILE A 318 7.14 -9.50 -21.51
C ILE A 318 6.18 -9.85 -20.36
N ILE A 319 5.76 -8.87 -19.54
CA ILE A 319 4.75 -9.07 -18.50
C ILE A 319 3.38 -9.38 -19.13
N ASN A 320 3.00 -8.68 -20.20
CA ASN A 320 1.74 -8.95 -20.92
C ASN A 320 1.79 -10.33 -21.61
N GLN A 321 2.93 -10.74 -22.14
CA GLN A 321 3.12 -12.10 -22.63
C GLN A 321 2.97 -13.14 -21.49
N GLY A 322 3.51 -12.85 -20.31
CA GLY A 322 3.28 -13.63 -19.10
C GLY A 322 1.80 -13.71 -18.71
N MET A 323 1.08 -12.59 -18.75
CA MET A 323 -0.37 -12.54 -18.49
C MET A 323 -1.13 -13.44 -19.46
N LYS A 324 -0.83 -13.38 -20.76
CA LYS A 324 -1.44 -14.23 -21.79
C LYS A 324 -1.24 -15.71 -21.49
N ASN A 325 0.00 -16.10 -21.18
CA ASN A 325 0.37 -17.48 -20.87
C ASN A 325 -0.33 -18.00 -19.59
N GLU A 326 -0.29 -17.21 -18.50
CA GLU A 326 -0.91 -17.61 -17.24
C GLU A 326 -2.43 -17.63 -17.32
N ARG A 327 -3.05 -16.76 -18.12
CA ARG A 327 -4.49 -16.84 -18.44
C ARG A 327 -4.83 -18.13 -19.18
N ALA A 328 -4.06 -18.51 -20.21
CA ALA A 328 -4.27 -19.78 -20.92
C ALA A 328 -4.17 -21.00 -19.98
N LYS A 329 -3.20 -21.01 -19.06
CA LYS A 329 -3.11 -22.03 -18.01
C LYS A 329 -4.28 -21.97 -17.02
N PHE A 330 -4.77 -20.77 -16.73
CA PHE A 330 -5.90 -20.57 -15.84
C PHE A 330 -7.21 -21.14 -16.42
N GLU A 331 -7.44 -21.03 -17.73
CA GLU A 331 -8.63 -21.57 -18.40
C GLU A 331 -8.85 -23.07 -18.13
N THR A 332 -7.76 -23.83 -18.01
CA THR A 332 -7.83 -25.28 -17.79
C THR A 332 -7.79 -25.66 -16.31
N ASN A 333 -7.15 -24.84 -15.48
CA ASN A 333 -6.82 -25.19 -14.10
C ASN A 333 -7.61 -24.44 -13.03
N TYR A 334 -8.47 -23.48 -13.36
CA TYR A 334 -9.23 -22.70 -12.36
C TYR A 334 -10.04 -23.60 -11.40
N LYS A 335 -10.54 -24.74 -11.87
CA LYS A 335 -11.29 -25.73 -11.08
C LYS A 335 -10.46 -26.40 -9.98
N ASN A 336 -9.13 -26.33 -10.06
CA ASN A 336 -8.21 -26.93 -9.09
C ASN A 336 -7.97 -26.03 -7.88
N TYR A 337 -8.32 -24.74 -7.99
CA TYR A 337 -8.14 -23.78 -6.89
C TYR A 337 -9.21 -23.98 -5.81
N LYS A 338 -8.74 -24.05 -4.56
CA LYS A 338 -9.60 -24.18 -3.36
C LYS A 338 -9.89 -22.85 -2.67
N LYS A 339 -9.23 -21.78 -3.12
CA LYS A 339 -9.33 -20.40 -2.63
C LYS A 339 -9.01 -19.45 -3.79
N GLY A 340 -9.45 -18.20 -3.69
CA GLY A 340 -8.96 -17.14 -4.55
C GLY A 340 -7.44 -17.03 -4.44
N ALA A 341 -6.79 -16.62 -5.52
CA ALA A 341 -5.35 -16.52 -5.59
C ALA A 341 -4.91 -15.27 -6.36
N THR A 342 -3.65 -14.90 -6.11
CA THR A 342 -2.95 -13.85 -6.83
C THR A 342 -1.82 -14.51 -7.59
N ILE A 343 -1.77 -14.28 -8.90
CA ILE A 343 -0.71 -14.76 -9.78
C ILE A 343 0.35 -13.67 -9.85
N LEU A 344 1.61 -14.00 -9.56
CA LEU A 344 2.73 -13.08 -9.74
C LEU A 344 3.13 -13.07 -11.22
N LEU A 345 3.34 -11.88 -11.77
CA LEU A 345 4.04 -11.66 -13.03
C LEU A 345 5.17 -10.68 -12.73
N ARG A 346 6.43 -11.12 -12.85
CA ARG A 346 7.62 -10.32 -12.54
C ARG A 346 8.62 -10.40 -13.68
N GLU A 347 9.08 -9.27 -14.18
CA GLU A 347 10.14 -9.21 -15.18
C GLU A 347 11.46 -9.67 -14.55
N ASN A 348 12.22 -10.44 -15.31
CA ASN A 348 13.58 -10.85 -15.02
C ASN A 348 14.45 -10.43 -16.20
N THR A 349 15.40 -9.53 -15.98
CA THR A 349 16.27 -8.94 -16.99
C THR A 349 17.70 -9.45 -16.78
N LYS A 350 18.21 -10.25 -17.73
CA LYS A 350 19.59 -10.77 -17.70
C LYS A 350 20.41 -10.22 -18.85
N ILE A 351 21.69 -10.01 -18.59
CA ILE A 351 22.69 -9.80 -19.64
C ILE A 351 23.02 -11.19 -20.21
N ILE A 352 22.98 -11.33 -21.54
CA ILE A 352 23.30 -12.60 -22.22
C ILE A 352 24.59 -12.48 -23.01
N ASN A 353 25.25 -13.62 -23.20
CA ASN A 353 26.36 -13.76 -24.13
C ASN A 353 25.80 -14.00 -25.55
N GLN A 354 26.24 -13.18 -26.51
CA GLN A 354 25.82 -13.26 -27.91
C GLN A 354 26.32 -14.53 -28.62
N ASP A 355 27.42 -15.11 -28.12
CA ASP A 355 28.05 -16.30 -28.71
C ASP A 355 27.33 -17.61 -28.35
N GLN A 356 26.31 -17.54 -27.48
CA GLN A 356 25.54 -18.69 -27.02
C GLN A 356 24.06 -18.53 -27.37
N PRO A 357 23.35 -19.63 -27.70
CA PRO A 357 21.91 -19.58 -27.90
C PRO A 357 21.19 -18.96 -26.69
N VAL A 358 20.16 -18.15 -26.95
CA VAL A 358 19.42 -17.46 -25.90
C VAL A 358 18.72 -18.47 -24.99
N GLU A 359 18.14 -19.51 -25.59
CA GLU A 359 17.37 -20.56 -24.93
C GLU A 359 18.19 -21.32 -23.88
N GLU A 360 19.51 -21.44 -24.07
CA GLU A 360 20.42 -22.12 -23.15
C GLU A 360 20.77 -21.26 -21.92
N GLN A 361 20.48 -19.96 -21.96
CA GLN A 361 20.80 -18.98 -20.91
C GLN A 361 19.58 -18.55 -20.08
N LEU A 362 18.37 -18.99 -20.45
CA LEU A 362 17.13 -18.66 -19.77
C LEU A 362 16.99 -19.44 -18.46
N ASP A 363 16.58 -18.73 -17.40
CA ASP A 363 16.06 -19.37 -16.19
C ASP A 363 14.60 -19.76 -16.39
N ASP A 364 14.01 -20.53 -15.46
CA ASP A 364 12.59 -20.88 -15.51
C ASP A 364 11.69 -19.63 -15.58
N GLY A 365 10.52 -19.77 -16.16
CA GLY A 365 9.64 -18.64 -16.39
C GLY A 365 8.30 -19.03 -17.00
N SER A 366 7.53 -18.02 -17.36
CA SER A 366 6.28 -18.18 -18.08
C SER A 366 6.55 -18.80 -19.45
N LYS A 367 5.79 -19.85 -19.77
CA LYS A 367 5.93 -20.62 -21.00
C LYS A 367 4.76 -20.38 -21.92
N ASP A 368 5.04 -20.27 -23.22
CA ASP A 368 4.02 -20.24 -24.25
C ASP A 368 3.31 -21.60 -24.31
N ILE A 369 1.97 -21.57 -24.38
CA ILE A 369 1.16 -22.79 -24.28
C ILE A 369 1.28 -23.69 -25.53
N SER A 370 1.64 -23.12 -26.68
CA SER A 370 1.72 -23.86 -27.94
C SER A 370 3.09 -24.53 -28.13
N THR A 371 4.17 -23.84 -27.76
CA THR A 371 5.54 -24.32 -27.92
C THR A 371 6.09 -24.98 -26.66
N ASN A 372 5.50 -24.70 -25.50
CA ASN A 372 6.03 -25.04 -24.18
C ASN A 372 7.44 -24.46 -23.88
N ASN A 373 7.89 -23.50 -24.69
CA ASN A 373 9.14 -22.78 -24.49
C ASN A 373 8.93 -21.55 -23.59
N ILE A 374 10.00 -21.13 -22.89
CA ILE A 374 9.98 -19.92 -22.07
C ILE A 374 9.84 -18.70 -22.98
N SER A 375 8.80 -17.90 -22.75
CA SER A 375 8.62 -16.64 -23.47
C SER A 375 9.70 -15.66 -23.04
N HIS A 376 10.34 -15.04 -24.02
CA HIS A 376 11.40 -14.06 -23.80
C HIS A 376 11.31 -12.90 -24.80
N GLU A 377 11.94 -11.79 -24.45
CA GLU A 377 12.12 -10.61 -25.29
C GLU A 377 13.59 -10.22 -25.27
N ILE A 378 14.20 -10.02 -26.44
CA ILE A 378 15.58 -9.52 -26.55
C ILE A 378 15.50 -8.01 -26.69
N VAL A 379 16.22 -7.30 -25.83
CA VAL A 379 16.32 -5.84 -25.86
C VAL A 379 17.77 -5.47 -26.13
N GLU A 380 18.00 -4.81 -27.26
CA GLU A 380 19.30 -4.28 -27.63
C GLU A 380 19.49 -2.88 -27.01
N SER A 381 20.56 -2.74 -26.24
CA SER A 381 21.05 -1.48 -25.69
C SER A 381 22.58 -1.48 -25.76
N ASN A 382 23.27 -0.84 -24.81
CA ASN A 382 24.73 -0.95 -24.67
C ASN A 382 25.20 -2.38 -24.35
N LYS A 383 24.28 -3.24 -23.91
CA LYS A 383 24.46 -4.69 -23.73
C LYS A 383 23.24 -5.39 -24.32
N GLN A 384 23.38 -6.64 -24.75
CA GLN A 384 22.23 -7.45 -25.13
C GLN A 384 21.58 -8.01 -23.86
N LEU A 385 20.32 -7.62 -23.66
CA LEU A 385 19.52 -8.06 -22.53
C LEU A 385 18.44 -9.04 -23.00
N VAL A 386 18.16 -10.04 -22.19
CA VAL A 386 16.98 -10.88 -22.34
C VAL A 386 16.05 -10.65 -21.16
N LYS A 387 14.76 -10.51 -21.47
CA LYS A 387 13.70 -10.35 -20.49
C LYS A 387 12.80 -11.57 -20.50
N THR A 388 12.49 -12.11 -19.33
CA THR A 388 11.49 -13.16 -19.14
C THR A 388 10.46 -12.76 -18.09
N CYS A 389 9.28 -13.39 -18.09
CA CYS A 389 8.28 -13.19 -17.05
C CYS A 389 8.30 -14.37 -16.07
N VAL A 390 8.65 -14.12 -14.82
CA VAL A 390 8.68 -15.08 -13.72
C VAL A 390 7.37 -15.07 -12.95
N THR A 391 6.86 -16.27 -12.63
CA THR A 391 5.61 -16.47 -11.89
C THR A 391 5.81 -17.12 -10.52
N ASN A 392 6.97 -17.76 -10.31
CA ASN A 392 7.35 -18.33 -9.03
C ASN A 392 7.85 -17.25 -8.07
N THR A 393 7.08 -16.99 -7.01
CA THR A 393 7.39 -15.99 -5.98
C THR A 393 8.76 -16.13 -5.29
N ARG A 394 9.37 -17.31 -5.32
CA ARG A 394 10.65 -17.57 -4.65
C ARG A 394 11.85 -17.60 -5.60
N GLN A 395 11.62 -17.57 -6.90
CA GLN A 395 12.69 -17.57 -7.87
C GLN A 395 13.51 -16.29 -7.73
N ILE A 396 14.83 -16.41 -7.82
CA ILE A 396 15.72 -15.26 -7.85
C ILE A 396 15.58 -14.64 -9.24
N VAL A 397 15.31 -13.35 -9.27
CA VAL A 397 15.25 -12.55 -10.50
C VAL A 397 16.34 -11.50 -10.46
N THR A 398 16.66 -11.01 -11.63
CA THR A 398 17.67 -9.99 -11.88
C THR A 398 17.02 -8.76 -12.49
N GLU A 399 17.43 -7.58 -12.05
CA GLU A 399 17.16 -6.30 -12.71
C GLU A 399 18.47 -5.64 -13.12
N TYR A 400 18.44 -4.95 -14.25
CA TYR A 400 19.59 -4.21 -14.77
C TYR A 400 19.27 -2.71 -14.78
N VAL A 401 19.98 -1.94 -13.97
CA VAL A 401 19.73 -0.51 -13.74
C VAL A 401 21.03 0.26 -13.80
N ASN A 402 21.14 1.17 -14.77
CA ASN A 402 22.28 2.10 -14.91
C ASN A 402 23.67 1.44 -14.81
N GLY A 403 23.87 0.29 -15.48
CA GLY A 403 25.14 -0.43 -15.44
C GLY A 403 25.27 -1.45 -14.30
N TYR A 404 24.37 -1.41 -13.33
CA TYR A 404 24.36 -2.30 -12.17
C TYR A 404 23.34 -3.44 -12.33
N THR A 405 23.67 -4.57 -11.73
CA THR A 405 22.84 -5.78 -11.71
C THR A 405 22.36 -6.03 -10.29
N PHE A 406 21.05 -6.17 -10.10
CA PHE A 406 20.44 -6.42 -8.79
C PHE A 406 19.67 -7.73 -8.80
N GLN A 407 20.02 -8.64 -7.89
CA GLN A 407 19.33 -9.88 -7.63
C GLN A 407 18.48 -9.76 -6.37
N PHE A 408 17.29 -10.33 -6.41
CA PHE A 408 16.35 -10.41 -5.29
C PHE A 408 15.30 -11.51 -5.57
N SER A 409 14.51 -11.90 -4.56
CA SER A 409 13.44 -12.88 -4.78
C SER A 409 12.25 -12.26 -5.52
N ALA A 410 11.66 -12.93 -6.51
CA ALA A 410 10.60 -12.37 -7.36
C ALA A 410 9.39 -11.82 -6.57
N GLY A 411 9.09 -12.42 -5.42
CA GLY A 411 8.02 -11.99 -4.51
C GLY A 411 8.33 -10.72 -3.73
N GLU A 412 9.60 -10.39 -3.52
CA GLU A 412 10.07 -9.25 -2.73
C GLU A 412 9.85 -7.91 -3.45
N PHE A 413 10.13 -6.83 -2.72
CA PHE A 413 10.07 -5.48 -3.23
C PHE A 413 11.34 -5.15 -4.03
N PHE A 414 11.12 -4.57 -5.20
CA PHE A 414 12.10 -3.81 -5.97
C PHE A 414 11.29 -2.84 -6.82
N GLN A 415 11.88 -1.71 -7.20
CA GLN A 415 11.20 -0.65 -7.91
C GLN A 415 10.56 -1.17 -9.21
N ASN A 416 9.29 -0.83 -9.42
CA ASN A 416 8.49 -1.43 -10.51
C ASN A 416 8.60 -0.66 -11.82
N ASN A 417 9.29 0.48 -11.84
CA ASN A 417 9.57 1.28 -13.03
C ASN A 417 11.07 1.45 -13.11
N ASN A 418 11.74 0.60 -13.89
CA ASN A 418 13.20 0.68 -14.04
C ASN A 418 13.64 1.87 -14.91
N SER A 419 12.76 2.39 -15.77
CA SER A 419 13.09 3.48 -16.70
C SER A 419 13.43 4.79 -15.99
N ILE A 420 12.78 5.11 -14.88
CA ILE A 420 13.02 6.35 -14.12
C ILE A 420 14.20 6.24 -13.13
N LEU A 421 14.63 5.01 -12.80
CA LEU A 421 15.66 4.78 -11.77
C LEU A 421 16.96 5.54 -12.02
N PRO A 422 17.53 5.61 -13.24
CA PRO A 422 18.74 6.39 -13.46
C PRO A 422 18.60 7.84 -12.99
N LEU A 423 17.51 8.51 -13.37
CA LEU A 423 17.23 9.90 -12.97
C LEU A 423 17.14 10.08 -11.45
N VAL A 424 16.49 9.14 -10.77
CA VAL A 424 16.29 9.20 -9.31
C VAL A 424 17.60 8.91 -8.59
N THR A 425 18.34 7.88 -9.01
CA THR A 425 19.61 7.50 -8.37
C THR A 425 20.69 8.56 -8.59
N ASP A 426 20.73 9.19 -9.76
CA ASP A 426 21.64 10.30 -10.04
C ASP A 426 21.30 11.52 -9.19
N TYR A 427 20.00 11.89 -9.10
CA TYR A 427 19.55 12.99 -8.25
C TYR A 427 19.88 12.76 -6.77
N VAL A 428 19.62 11.54 -6.27
CA VAL A 428 19.95 11.17 -4.88
C VAL A 428 21.46 11.29 -4.67
N ARG A 429 22.28 10.71 -5.56
CA ARG A 429 23.74 10.78 -5.45
C ARG A 429 24.27 12.22 -5.43
N GLU A 430 23.77 13.06 -6.33
CA GLU A 430 24.16 14.48 -6.40
C GLU A 430 23.79 15.24 -5.12
N ASN A 431 22.66 14.89 -4.51
CA ASN A 431 22.19 15.46 -3.26
C ASN A 431 22.81 14.84 -2.00
N LEU A 432 23.76 13.90 -2.12
CA LEU A 432 24.53 13.40 -0.96
C LEU A 432 25.82 14.18 -0.73
N ILE A 433 26.21 15.06 -1.67
CA ILE A 433 27.44 15.85 -1.55
C ILE A 433 27.29 16.85 -0.40
N ILE A 434 28.23 16.83 0.53
CA ILE A 434 28.26 17.75 1.69
C ILE A 434 28.77 19.10 1.19
N PRO A 435 28.01 20.21 1.34
CA PRO A 435 28.49 21.52 0.94
C PRO A 435 29.78 21.91 1.67
N HIS A 436 30.69 22.60 0.97
CA HIS A 436 31.94 23.12 1.51
C HIS A 436 32.94 22.07 2.04
N SER A 437 32.78 20.79 1.68
CA SER A 437 33.80 19.77 1.93
C SER A 437 34.94 19.87 0.92
N ASN A 438 36.18 19.60 1.37
CA ASN A 438 37.31 19.48 0.46
C ASN A 438 37.21 18.14 -0.31
N PRO A 439 37.44 18.07 -1.64
CA PRO A 439 37.35 16.81 -2.38
C PRO A 439 38.30 15.69 -1.90
N GLN A 440 39.31 16.02 -1.11
CA GLN A 440 40.24 15.06 -0.49
C GLN A 440 39.77 14.55 0.87
N ASP A 441 38.74 15.16 1.46
CA ASP A 441 38.17 14.69 2.70
C ASP A 441 37.41 13.38 2.48
N PRO A 442 37.49 12.42 3.40
CA PRO A 442 36.74 11.19 3.26
C PRO A 442 35.24 11.47 3.38
N HIS A 443 34.46 10.81 2.53
CA HIS A 443 33.01 10.92 2.43
C HIS A 443 32.35 9.58 2.76
N TYR A 444 31.39 9.62 3.68
CA TYR A 444 30.70 8.42 4.16
C TYR A 444 29.22 8.47 3.84
N LEU A 445 28.64 7.29 3.61
CA LEU A 445 27.22 7.13 3.36
C LEU A 445 26.63 6.11 4.31
N VAL A 446 25.49 6.45 4.90
CA VAL A 446 24.62 5.49 5.59
C VAL A 446 23.33 5.39 4.80
N ASP A 447 22.94 4.18 4.43
CA ASP A 447 21.68 3.90 3.73
C ASP A 447 20.74 3.16 4.68
N ALA A 448 19.82 3.88 5.30
CA ALA A 448 18.84 3.31 6.21
C ALA A 448 17.64 2.77 5.41
N TYR A 449 17.22 1.55 5.74
CA TYR A 449 16.22 0.77 4.98
C TYR A 449 16.74 0.38 3.59
N CYS A 450 18.01 -0.02 3.49
CA CYS A 450 18.69 -0.19 2.21
C CYS A 450 18.11 -1.30 1.32
N GLY A 451 17.26 -2.19 1.85
CA GLY A 451 16.68 -3.32 1.11
C GLY A 451 17.77 -4.19 0.46
N SER A 452 17.66 -4.42 -0.85
CA SER A 452 18.66 -5.17 -1.64
C SER A 452 19.85 -4.33 -2.12
N GLY A 453 20.02 -3.12 -1.57
CA GLY A 453 21.19 -2.26 -1.77
C GLY A 453 21.12 -1.32 -2.97
N LEU A 454 19.93 -0.95 -3.47
CA LEU A 454 19.79 -0.09 -4.65
C LEU A 454 20.57 1.22 -4.52
N PHE A 455 20.25 2.03 -3.51
CA PHE A 455 20.93 3.31 -3.29
C PHE A 455 22.35 3.12 -2.78
N SER A 456 22.57 2.21 -1.83
CA SER A 456 23.91 1.83 -1.38
C SER A 456 24.90 1.60 -2.53
N ILE A 457 24.50 0.79 -3.53
CA ILE A 457 25.36 0.40 -4.65
C ILE A 457 25.45 1.53 -5.68
N THR A 458 24.34 2.16 -6.06
CA THR A 458 24.35 3.21 -7.09
C THR A 458 25.04 4.51 -6.63
N ALA A 459 25.02 4.79 -5.33
CA ALA A 459 25.71 5.92 -4.71
C ALA A 459 27.13 5.57 -4.18
N SER A 460 27.60 4.33 -4.35
CA SER A 460 28.93 3.89 -3.88
C SER A 460 30.11 4.56 -4.60
N LYS A 461 29.88 5.13 -5.79
CA LYS A 461 30.92 5.81 -6.56
C LYS A 461 31.16 7.20 -5.99
N GLY A 462 32.41 7.49 -5.62
CA GLY A 462 32.82 8.79 -5.09
C GLY A 462 32.67 8.94 -3.58
N VAL A 463 32.42 7.83 -2.86
CA VAL A 463 32.39 7.77 -1.40
C VAL A 463 33.39 6.72 -0.90
N ASP A 464 33.98 6.96 0.26
CA ASP A 464 35.02 6.11 0.84
C ASP A 464 34.44 4.83 1.46
N LYS A 465 33.27 4.94 2.08
CA LYS A 465 32.56 3.81 2.69
C LYS A 465 31.06 4.04 2.73
N VAL A 466 30.31 2.98 2.41
CA VAL A 466 28.85 2.90 2.51
C VAL A 466 28.47 1.84 3.55
N ILE A 467 27.56 2.21 4.46
CA ILE A 467 26.97 1.28 5.43
C ILE A 467 25.46 1.23 5.18
N GLY A 468 24.98 0.13 4.62
CA GLY A 468 23.55 -0.14 4.49
C GLY A 468 23.01 -0.82 5.74
N VAL A 469 21.88 -0.33 6.25
CA VAL A 469 21.20 -0.92 7.42
C VAL A 469 19.80 -1.36 7.03
N GLU A 470 19.49 -2.63 7.30
CA GLU A 470 18.22 -3.24 6.95
C GLU A 470 17.79 -4.26 8.03
N VAL A 471 16.49 -4.34 8.30
CA VAL A 471 15.94 -5.25 9.32
C VAL A 471 15.77 -6.67 8.79
N SER A 472 15.63 -6.83 7.48
CA SER A 472 15.50 -8.11 6.78
C SER A 472 16.87 -8.72 6.48
N ALA A 473 17.19 -9.83 7.16
CA ALA A 473 18.41 -10.60 6.90
C ALA A 473 18.50 -11.12 5.46
N ASP A 474 17.37 -11.50 4.85
CA ASP A 474 17.31 -11.94 3.46
C ASP A 474 17.69 -10.79 2.51
N SER A 475 17.21 -9.58 2.77
CA SER A 475 17.52 -8.39 1.99
C SER A 475 19.00 -7.99 2.12
N VAL A 476 19.57 -8.05 3.33
CA VAL A 476 21.02 -7.87 3.55
C VAL A 476 21.83 -8.89 2.76
N SER A 477 21.43 -10.18 2.76
CA SER A 477 22.13 -11.21 1.97
C SER A 477 22.10 -10.90 0.46
N PHE A 478 20.98 -10.38 -0.06
CA PHE A 478 20.92 -9.91 -1.44
C PHE A 478 21.77 -8.67 -1.68
N ALA A 479 21.79 -7.71 -0.75
CA ALA A 479 22.61 -6.51 -0.86
C ALA A 479 24.11 -6.84 -0.95
N GLU A 480 24.60 -7.77 -0.13
CA GLU A 480 25.98 -8.28 -0.20
C GLU A 480 26.28 -8.96 -1.54
N LYS A 481 25.37 -9.83 -2.01
CA LYS A 481 25.50 -10.48 -3.32
C LYS A 481 25.53 -9.46 -4.46
N ASN A 482 24.68 -8.44 -4.38
CA ASN A 482 24.59 -7.39 -5.38
C ASN A 482 25.85 -6.52 -5.39
N ALA A 483 26.38 -6.13 -4.22
CA ALA A 483 27.64 -5.39 -4.16
C ALA A 483 28.78 -6.21 -4.79
N LYS A 484 28.86 -7.51 -4.47
CA LYS A 484 29.84 -8.42 -5.08
C LYS A 484 29.64 -8.56 -6.60
N ALA A 485 28.41 -8.74 -7.06
CA ALA A 485 28.08 -8.88 -8.49
C ALA A 485 28.44 -7.63 -9.31
N ASN A 486 28.44 -6.46 -8.66
CA ASN A 486 28.80 -5.18 -9.25
C ASN A 486 30.26 -4.76 -9.00
N ASN A 487 31.09 -5.64 -8.42
CA ASN A 487 32.48 -5.37 -8.05
C ASN A 487 32.66 -4.16 -7.09
N ILE A 488 31.67 -3.90 -6.26
CA ILE A 488 31.69 -2.82 -5.26
C ILE A 488 32.29 -3.34 -3.96
N LYS A 489 33.38 -2.71 -3.51
CA LYS A 489 34.17 -3.16 -2.33
C LYS A 489 34.03 -2.27 -1.11
N ASN A 490 33.52 -1.04 -1.28
CA ASN A 490 33.36 -0.04 -0.24
C ASN A 490 31.96 -0.07 0.41
N CYS A 491 31.11 -1.06 0.10
CA CYS A 491 29.82 -1.26 0.75
C CYS A 491 29.90 -2.36 1.81
N SER A 492 29.33 -2.08 2.97
CA SER A 492 29.06 -3.05 4.03
C SER A 492 27.59 -2.99 4.43
N PHE A 493 27.02 -4.12 4.82
CA PHE A 493 25.60 -4.22 5.15
C PHE A 493 25.43 -4.84 6.54
N ILE A 494 24.51 -4.27 7.32
CA ILE A 494 24.27 -4.67 8.70
C ILE A 494 22.80 -5.03 8.85
N VAL A 495 22.55 -6.21 9.43
CA VAL A 495 21.21 -6.56 9.92
C VAL A 495 20.96 -5.79 11.20
N GLY A 496 20.27 -4.65 11.08
CA GLY A 496 20.00 -3.74 12.19
C GLY A 496 18.67 -4.03 12.87
N LYS A 497 18.60 -3.77 14.18
CA LYS A 497 17.31 -3.57 14.85
C LYS A 497 16.89 -2.12 14.64
N ALA A 498 15.60 -1.88 14.40
CA ALA A 498 15.09 -0.53 14.15
C ALA A 498 15.41 0.44 15.30
N GLU A 499 15.54 -0.08 16.52
CA GLU A 499 15.76 0.66 17.75
C GLU A 499 17.22 1.11 17.95
N GLU A 500 18.19 0.56 17.21
CA GLU A 500 19.64 0.81 17.42
C GLU A 500 20.40 0.88 16.08
N ILE A 501 19.83 1.57 15.07
CA ILE A 501 20.39 1.64 13.71
C ILE A 501 21.80 2.26 13.69
N PHE A 502 22.04 3.28 14.51
CA PHE A 502 23.29 4.03 14.51
C PHE A 502 24.33 3.57 15.53
N ALA A 503 23.99 2.61 16.41
CA ALA A 503 24.90 2.14 17.46
C ALA A 503 26.14 1.43 16.92
N SER A 504 26.04 0.81 15.73
CA SER A 504 27.11 0.07 15.07
C SER A 504 27.75 0.83 13.90
N ILE A 505 27.41 2.10 13.69
CA ILE A 505 27.93 2.94 12.62
C ILE A 505 29.20 3.67 13.11
N ASP A 506 30.32 3.41 12.44
CA ASP A 506 31.67 3.88 12.79
C ASP A 506 32.14 5.05 11.91
N THR A 507 31.23 5.84 11.35
CA THR A 507 31.55 6.96 10.44
C THR A 507 31.41 8.33 11.13
N PRO A 508 32.35 9.27 10.94
CA PRO A 508 32.26 10.62 11.49
C PRO A 508 31.03 11.38 10.96
N CYS A 509 30.08 11.72 11.82
CA CYS A 509 28.81 12.32 11.41
C CYS A 509 28.96 13.60 10.56
N ALA A 510 29.98 14.43 10.83
CA ALA A 510 30.28 15.64 10.05
C ALA A 510 30.75 15.36 8.61
N ARG A 511 31.06 14.11 8.29
CA ARG A 511 31.48 13.62 6.97
C ARG A 511 30.53 12.57 6.40
N THR A 512 29.39 12.34 7.06
CA THR A 512 28.41 11.33 6.68
C THR A 512 27.14 11.98 6.14
N SER A 513 26.68 11.48 5.00
CA SER A 513 25.33 11.70 4.48
C SER A 513 24.46 10.47 4.75
N VAL A 514 23.18 10.67 5.02
CA VAL A 514 22.23 9.58 5.32
C VAL A 514 21.13 9.55 4.27
N ILE A 515 20.88 8.38 3.67
CA ILE A 515 19.68 8.10 2.87
C ILE A 515 18.65 7.44 3.78
N ILE A 516 17.39 7.81 3.58
CA ILE A 516 16.25 7.19 4.26
C ILE A 516 15.21 6.84 3.21
N ASP A 517 14.89 5.55 3.05
CA ASP A 517 13.80 5.05 2.19
C ASP A 517 12.85 4.13 3.00
N PRO A 518 12.07 4.70 3.93
CA PRO A 518 11.27 3.92 4.87
C PRO A 518 10.02 3.35 4.21
N PRO A 519 9.35 2.36 4.84
CA PRO A 519 8.06 1.85 4.35
C PRO A 519 6.99 2.95 4.32
N ARG A 520 5.84 2.67 3.69
CA ARG A 520 4.70 3.61 3.55
C ARG A 520 4.19 4.29 4.82
N LYS A 521 4.52 3.76 6.00
CA LYS A 521 4.15 4.34 7.29
C LYS A 521 5.06 5.51 7.71
N GLY A 522 6.18 5.72 7.01
CA GLY A 522 7.24 6.62 7.40
C GLY A 522 8.20 6.00 8.41
N CYS A 523 9.04 6.86 8.97
CA CYS A 523 9.90 6.58 10.10
C CYS A 523 9.11 6.58 11.41
N ASP A 524 9.61 5.86 12.40
CA ASP A 524 9.12 6.00 13.78
C ASP A 524 9.95 7.03 14.56
N ASP A 525 9.37 7.50 15.66
CA ASP A 525 9.99 8.49 16.56
C ASP A 525 11.36 8.01 17.06
N VAL A 526 11.52 6.70 17.28
CA VAL A 526 12.78 6.12 17.78
C VAL A 526 13.90 6.29 16.75
N PHE A 527 13.62 6.02 15.48
CA PHE A 527 14.58 6.25 14.40
C PHE A 527 14.89 7.73 14.21
N LEU A 528 13.88 8.60 14.19
CA LEU A 528 14.08 10.05 13.99
C LEU A 528 14.91 10.67 15.11
N ASN A 529 14.72 10.25 16.35
CA ASN A 529 15.54 10.70 17.48
C ASN A 529 16.99 10.20 17.36
N GLN A 530 17.21 8.92 17.01
CA GLN A 530 18.56 8.42 16.78
C GLN A 530 19.27 9.14 15.62
N LEU A 531 18.55 9.43 14.53
CA LEU A 531 19.09 10.20 13.41
C LEU A 531 19.53 11.60 13.84
N ALA A 532 18.72 12.26 14.67
CA ALA A 532 19.04 13.57 15.21
C ALA A 532 20.26 13.49 16.15
N GLU A 533 20.35 12.47 16.99
CA GLU A 533 21.51 12.24 17.88
C GLU A 533 22.80 11.93 17.10
N TYR A 534 22.71 11.09 16.07
CA TYR A 534 23.83 10.81 15.16
C TYR A 534 24.28 12.09 14.44
N ASN A 535 23.35 13.00 14.16
CA ASN A 535 23.60 14.34 13.66
C ASN A 535 24.45 14.39 12.36
N PRO A 536 24.05 13.67 11.29
CA PRO A 536 24.79 13.64 10.04
C PRO A 536 24.93 15.02 9.37
N ALA A 537 25.88 15.18 8.46
CA ALA A 537 26.04 16.43 7.73
C ALA A 537 24.87 16.71 6.78
N ARG A 538 24.25 15.64 6.24
CA ARG A 538 23.20 15.72 5.22
C ARG A 538 22.25 14.53 5.31
N ILE A 539 20.98 14.77 4.98
CA ILE A 539 19.94 13.74 4.96
C ILE A 539 19.19 13.84 3.63
N VAL A 540 19.05 12.72 2.93
CA VAL A 540 18.22 12.57 1.73
C VAL A 540 17.11 11.58 2.03
N TYR A 541 15.90 12.10 2.24
CA TYR A 541 14.72 11.31 2.57
C TYR A 541 13.89 11.06 1.31
N ILE A 542 13.85 9.80 0.87
CA ILE A 542 13.04 9.27 -0.23
C ILE A 542 11.75 8.66 0.33
N SER A 543 10.60 8.93 -0.28
CA SER A 543 9.34 8.35 0.19
C SER A 543 8.32 8.11 -0.91
N CYS A 544 7.68 6.95 -0.86
CA CYS A 544 6.47 6.65 -1.63
C CYS A 544 5.16 7.11 -0.95
N ASN A 545 5.23 7.68 0.27
CA ASN A 545 4.11 8.33 0.94
C ASN A 545 4.51 9.73 1.44
N VAL A 546 4.22 10.72 0.60
CA VAL A 546 4.52 12.13 0.84
C VAL A 546 3.91 12.66 2.15
N ASN A 547 2.79 12.09 2.62
CA ASN A 547 2.12 12.51 3.85
C ASN A 547 2.89 12.09 5.10
N SER A 548 3.41 10.85 5.13
CA SER A 548 4.28 10.42 6.23
C SER A 548 5.62 11.15 6.19
N GLN A 549 6.19 11.40 5.01
CA GLN A 549 7.41 12.21 4.89
C GLN A 549 7.22 13.61 5.49
N ALA A 550 6.13 14.30 5.14
CA ALA A 550 5.83 15.62 5.70
C ALA A 550 5.69 15.61 7.23
N ARG A 551 4.97 14.62 7.77
CA ARG A 551 4.85 14.41 9.23
C ARG A 551 6.22 14.20 9.89
N ASP A 552 7.04 13.35 9.28
CA ASP A 552 8.34 12.94 9.82
C ASP A 552 9.35 14.09 9.77
N VAL A 553 9.32 14.91 8.71
CA VAL A 553 10.15 16.12 8.59
C VAL A 553 9.75 17.17 9.63
N GLU A 554 8.45 17.39 9.83
CA GLU A 554 7.94 18.27 10.89
C GLU A 554 8.37 17.78 12.27
N TYR A 555 8.20 16.49 12.58
CA TYR A 555 8.63 15.90 13.84
C TYR A 555 10.16 16.02 14.01
N PHE A 556 10.93 15.64 12.99
CA PHE A 556 12.39 15.69 13.03
C PHE A 556 12.88 17.09 13.38
N LEU A 557 12.41 18.12 12.67
CA LEU A 557 12.87 19.49 12.86
C LEU A 557 12.38 20.14 14.16
N LYS A 558 11.21 19.74 14.68
CA LYS A 558 10.55 20.42 15.80
C LYS A 558 10.65 19.70 17.14
N GLU A 559 10.68 18.38 17.14
CA GLU A 559 10.55 17.58 18.36
C GLU A 559 11.86 16.89 18.77
N THR A 560 12.82 16.73 17.85
CA THR A 560 14.09 16.07 18.17
C THR A 560 15.16 17.05 18.70
N ALA A 561 16.09 16.55 19.51
CA ALA A 561 17.08 17.37 20.21
C ALA A 561 18.03 18.16 19.29
N ALA A 562 18.30 17.67 18.08
CA ALA A 562 19.19 18.29 17.11
C ALA A 562 18.49 18.72 15.81
N GLY A 563 17.18 18.51 15.69
CA GLY A 563 16.41 18.81 14.48
C GLY A 563 16.48 20.27 14.05
N SER A 564 16.49 21.19 15.01
CA SER A 564 16.60 22.65 14.77
C SER A 564 17.93 23.07 14.13
N LYS A 565 18.94 22.18 14.09
CA LYS A 565 20.20 22.37 13.38
C LYS A 565 20.11 22.03 11.90
N TYR A 566 18.95 21.64 11.39
CA TYR A 566 18.74 21.32 9.98
C TYR A 566 17.80 22.32 9.32
N LYS A 567 17.99 22.48 8.01
CA LYS A 567 17.04 23.17 7.13
C LYS A 567 16.62 22.22 6.01
N VAL A 568 15.40 22.39 5.53
CA VAL A 568 14.95 21.73 4.29
C VAL A 568 15.49 22.53 3.11
N GLU A 569 16.34 21.91 2.28
CA GLU A 569 16.93 22.57 1.11
C GLU A 569 16.05 22.43 -0.13
N SER A 570 15.49 21.25 -0.35
CA SER A 570 14.65 20.98 -1.52
C SER A 570 13.64 19.88 -1.24
N ILE A 571 12.51 19.95 -1.95
CA ILE A 571 11.49 18.89 -1.98
C ILE A 571 11.05 18.74 -3.44
N ARG A 572 11.17 17.53 -3.98
CA ARG A 572 10.89 17.24 -5.39
C ARG A 572 10.15 15.93 -5.56
N GLY A 573 9.21 15.89 -6.51
CA GLY A 573 8.52 14.66 -6.90
C GLY A 573 9.21 13.91 -8.03
N PHE A 574 9.03 12.60 -8.09
CA PHE A 574 9.43 11.70 -9.17
C PHE A 574 8.25 10.82 -9.55
N ASP A 575 7.93 10.79 -10.84
CA ASP A 575 6.80 10.02 -11.34
C ASP A 575 7.18 8.55 -11.61
N PHE A 576 7.24 7.74 -10.56
CA PHE A 576 7.41 6.29 -10.72
C PHE A 576 6.21 5.58 -11.37
N PHE A 577 5.03 6.20 -11.33
CA PHE A 577 3.78 5.57 -11.72
C PHE A 577 2.91 6.49 -12.59
N PRO A 578 3.33 6.77 -13.85
CA PRO A 578 2.52 7.50 -14.81
C PRO A 578 1.13 6.89 -14.96
N GLN A 579 0.14 7.72 -15.31
CA GLN A 579 -1.29 7.39 -15.40
C GLN A 579 -1.97 7.10 -14.05
N THR A 580 -1.24 7.20 -12.93
CA THR A 580 -1.74 6.99 -11.57
C THR A 580 -1.51 8.23 -10.70
N HIS A 581 -2.21 8.30 -9.57
CA HIS A 581 -2.04 9.35 -8.56
C HIS A 581 -0.76 9.22 -7.70
N HIS A 582 -0.07 8.08 -7.75
CA HIS A 582 1.12 7.88 -6.92
C HIS A 582 2.27 8.80 -7.37
N VAL A 583 2.97 9.37 -6.40
CA VAL A 583 4.20 10.16 -6.58
C VAL A 583 5.18 9.76 -5.49
N GLU A 584 6.45 9.59 -5.87
CA GLU A 584 7.54 9.46 -4.91
C GLU A 584 8.18 10.83 -4.70
N SER A 585 8.56 11.18 -3.48
CA SER A 585 9.25 12.44 -3.21
C SER A 585 10.63 12.24 -2.60
N VAL A 586 11.53 13.14 -2.95
CA VAL A 586 12.85 13.27 -2.33
C VAL A 586 12.89 14.61 -1.60
N CYS A 587 13.13 14.57 -0.29
CA CYS A 587 13.33 15.73 0.57
C CYS A 587 14.79 15.75 1.03
N VAL A 588 15.47 16.87 0.82
CA VAL A 588 16.89 17.03 1.15
C VAL A 588 17.01 17.99 2.32
N LEU A 589 17.65 17.53 3.40
CA LEU A 589 17.96 18.34 4.57
C LEU A 589 19.46 18.49 4.73
N SER A 590 19.89 19.69 5.07
CA SER A 590 21.29 19.97 5.42
C SER A 590 21.41 20.53 6.81
N ARG A 591 22.51 20.18 7.46
CA ARG A 591 22.88 20.78 8.74
C ARG A 591 23.33 22.23 8.51
N VAL A 592 22.80 23.15 9.32
CA VAL A 592 23.05 24.60 9.30
C VAL A 592 24.33 24.95 10.03
#